data_AF-A0A182WEF3-F1
#
_entry.id   AF-A0A182WEF3-F1
#
_cell.length_a   1.000
_cell.length_b   1.000
_cell.length_c   1.000
_cell.angle_alpha   90.00
_cell.angle_beta   90.00
_cell.angle_gamma   90.00
#
_symmetry.space_group_name_H-M   'P 1'
#
loop_
_entity.id
_entity.type
_entity.pdbx_description
1 polymer ?
#
loop_
_entity_poly.entity_id
_entity_poly.type
_entity_poly.pdbx_seq_one_letter_code
_entity_poly.pdbx_strand_id
1 'polypeptide(L)'
;MKLKGLKNGSSSEGASGEIISTTRSSAQSYPSVPGLTILNSMHKYQPRFHLVRANDILKLPYSTFRTYVFKETEFIAVTAYQNEKITQLKIDNNPFAKGFRDTGAGKREKNGNSSKLYPAETTPATNDVP
;
A
#
# COMPACT_ATOMS: atom_id res chain seq x y z
N MET A 1 8.08 7.09 -17.97
CA MET A 1 8.39 8.19 -18.91
C MET A 1 8.76 9.43 -18.12
N LYS A 2 9.90 10.06 -18.43
CA LYS A 2 10.41 11.24 -17.73
C LYS A 2 10.30 12.41 -18.70
N LEU A 3 9.36 13.34 -18.48
CA LEU A 3 9.27 14.57 -19.26
C LEU A 3 10.08 15.68 -18.55
N LYS A 4 11.07 16.24 -19.24
CA LYS A 4 11.74 17.50 -18.86
C LYS A 4 11.01 18.65 -19.58
N GLY A 5 10.48 19.60 -18.82
CA GLY A 5 9.93 20.85 -19.36
C GLY A 5 11.03 21.84 -19.73
N LEU A 6 10.86 22.52 -20.86
CA LEU A 6 11.66 23.69 -21.25
C LEU A 6 11.44 24.85 -20.26
N LYS A 7 12.52 25.57 -19.93
CA LYS A 7 12.50 26.79 -19.13
C LYS A 7 12.24 28.00 -20.04
N ASN A 8 11.13 28.69 -19.84
CA ASN A 8 11.00 30.11 -20.20
C ASN A 8 11.04 30.93 -18.92
N GLY A 9 11.91 31.94 -18.89
CA GLY A 9 12.25 32.71 -17.71
C GLY A 9 11.11 33.60 -17.19
N SER A 10 10.79 33.44 -15.92
CA SER A 10 10.55 34.53 -14.99
C SER A 10 10.93 34.04 -13.59
N SER A 11 11.70 34.87 -12.88
CA SER A 11 12.28 34.54 -11.58
C SER A 11 11.19 34.34 -10.54
N SER A 12 10.86 33.10 -10.24
CA SER A 12 10.28 32.69 -8.96
C SER A 12 11.19 31.60 -8.41
N GLU A 13 11.94 31.92 -7.36
CA GLU A 13 12.69 30.92 -6.59
C GLU A 13 11.70 29.82 -6.18
N GLY A 14 11.97 28.64 -6.72
CA GLY A 14 11.04 27.53 -6.71
C GLY A 14 10.77 27.06 -5.29
N ALA A 15 9.50 26.80 -4.99
CA ALA A 15 9.20 25.66 -4.15
C ALA A 15 9.89 24.46 -4.83
N SER A 16 10.99 23.97 -4.27
CA SER A 16 11.61 22.73 -4.71
C SER A 16 10.51 21.68 -4.78
N GLY A 17 10.27 21.14 -5.98
CA GLY A 17 9.12 20.29 -6.30
C GLY A 17 9.21 18.89 -5.69
N GLU A 18 9.33 18.81 -4.36
CA GLU A 18 9.25 17.56 -3.63
C GLU A 18 7.78 17.18 -3.46
N ILE A 19 7.46 15.94 -3.83
CA ILE A 19 6.10 15.41 -3.74
C ILE A 19 5.81 15.12 -2.27
N ILE A 20 4.93 15.91 -1.65
CA ILE A 20 4.42 15.64 -0.31
C ILE A 20 3.35 14.54 -0.42
N SER A 21 3.61 13.38 0.19
CA SER A 21 2.68 12.24 0.22
C SER A 21 2.29 11.89 1.65
N THR A 22 0.99 11.88 1.94
CA THR A 22 0.45 11.35 3.20
C THR A 22 -0.08 9.94 2.93
N THR A 23 0.64 8.93 3.42
CA THR A 23 0.33 7.51 3.19
C THR A 23 -0.39 6.82 4.34
N ARG A 24 -0.59 7.49 5.48
CA ARG A 24 -1.12 6.84 6.69
C ARG A 24 -2.36 7.53 7.25
N SER A 25 -3.52 6.91 7.01
CA SER A 25 -4.80 7.18 7.68
C SER A 25 -5.34 5.87 8.25
N SER A 26 -5.99 5.91 9.41
CA SER A 26 -6.55 4.71 10.06
C SER A 26 -8.07 4.81 10.13
N ALA A 27 -8.77 3.78 9.67
CA ALA A 27 -10.19 3.58 9.96
C ALA A 27 -10.28 2.75 11.24
N GLN A 28 -10.58 3.38 12.40
CA GLN A 28 -10.43 2.75 13.71
C GLN A 28 -11.58 3.11 14.65
N SER A 29 -11.92 2.24 15.61
CA SER A 29 -12.94 2.48 16.65
C SER A 29 -12.38 2.85 18.04
N TYR A 30 -11.05 3.00 18.20
CA TYR A 30 -10.34 3.23 19.49
C TYR A 30 -9.11 4.16 19.29
N PRO A 31 -8.49 4.73 20.36
CA PRO A 31 -8.09 6.14 20.47
C PRO A 31 -7.00 6.62 19.50
N SER A 32 -6.98 7.93 19.27
CA SER A 32 -6.19 8.61 18.25
C SER A 32 -4.68 8.48 18.47
N VAL A 33 -3.99 7.91 17.48
CA VAL A 33 -2.53 8.01 17.38
C VAL A 33 -2.18 9.40 16.86
N PRO A 34 -1.31 10.18 17.53
CA PRO A 34 -0.88 11.49 17.03
C PRO A 34 -0.32 11.42 15.60
N GLY A 35 -0.70 12.38 14.76
CA GLY A 35 -0.24 12.47 13.37
C GLY A 35 -1.00 11.59 12.37
N LEU A 36 -1.98 10.79 12.80
CA LEU A 36 -2.88 10.07 11.89
C LEU A 36 -4.18 10.83 11.65
N THR A 37 -4.65 10.81 10.41
CA THR A 37 -6.04 11.19 10.10
C THR A 37 -6.98 10.06 10.54
N ILE A 38 -7.93 10.40 11.41
CA ILE A 38 -8.96 9.49 11.89
C ILE A 38 -10.13 9.50 10.92
N LEU A 39 -10.56 8.32 10.49
CA LEU A 39 -11.71 8.14 9.62
C LEU A 39 -12.68 7.14 10.25
N ASN A 40 -13.97 7.38 10.10
CA ASN A 40 -15.01 6.41 10.43
C ASN A 40 -15.14 5.43 9.26
N SER A 41 -15.17 4.13 9.57
CA SER A 41 -15.40 3.10 8.54
C SER A 41 -16.77 3.31 7.88
N MET A 42 -16.90 2.88 6.63
CA MET A 42 -18.10 2.96 5.79
C MET A 42 -18.59 4.39 5.47
N HIS A 43 -17.73 5.39 5.65
CA HIS A 43 -18.05 6.78 5.29
C HIS A 43 -17.26 7.25 4.07
N LYS A 44 -17.89 8.07 3.24
CA LYS A 44 -17.28 8.69 2.06
C LYS A 44 -16.49 9.94 2.48
N TYR A 45 -15.29 10.09 1.93
CA TYR A 45 -14.37 11.19 2.19
C TYR A 45 -13.84 11.79 0.90
N GLN A 46 -13.60 13.11 0.93
CA GLN A 46 -12.97 13.89 -0.14
C GLN A 46 -11.66 14.49 0.39
N PRO A 47 -10.49 14.02 -0.07
CA PRO A 47 -9.21 14.65 0.24
C PRO A 47 -9.17 16.12 -0.21
N ARG A 48 -8.54 16.97 0.59
CA ARG A 48 -8.33 18.40 0.32
C ARG A 48 -6.87 18.74 0.54
N PHE A 49 -6.26 19.40 -0.45
CA PHE A 49 -4.88 19.87 -0.37
C PHE A 49 -4.89 21.35 -0.03
N HIS A 50 -4.17 21.72 1.01
CA HIS A 50 -4.13 23.07 1.53
C HIS A 50 -2.72 23.64 1.38
N LEU A 51 -2.57 24.66 0.55
CA LEU A 51 -1.32 25.39 0.36
C LEU A 51 -1.38 26.71 1.14
N VAL A 52 -0.39 26.93 1.99
CA VAL A 52 -0.26 28.14 2.80
C VAL A 52 1.13 28.72 2.61
N ARG A 53 1.20 30.02 2.30
CA ARG A 53 2.46 30.76 2.35
C ARG A 53 2.59 31.35 3.76
N ALA A 54 3.42 30.74 4.58
CA ALA A 54 3.73 31.22 5.92
C ALA A 54 5.25 31.20 6.14
N ASN A 55 5.74 32.15 6.95
CA ASN A 55 7.14 32.15 7.40
C ASN A 55 7.32 31.53 8.79
N ASP A 56 6.21 31.18 9.46
CA ASP A 56 6.18 30.54 10.78
C ASP A 56 4.89 29.71 10.90
N ILE A 57 4.98 28.54 11.52
CA ILE A 57 3.86 27.63 11.82
C ILE A 57 2.84 28.30 12.73
N LEU A 58 3.29 29.17 13.66
CA LEU A 58 2.40 29.87 14.59
C LEU A 58 1.42 30.82 13.88
N LYS A 59 1.71 31.22 12.64
CA LYS A 59 0.85 32.10 11.83
C LYS A 59 -0.16 31.34 10.98
N LEU A 60 -0.08 30.01 10.91
CA LEU A 60 -1.01 29.18 10.12
C LEU A 60 -2.49 29.48 10.42
N PRO A 61 -2.94 29.65 11.69
CA PRO A 61 -4.35 29.91 11.98
C PRO A 61 -4.89 31.21 11.38
N TYR A 62 -4.02 32.19 11.12
CA TYR A 62 -4.38 33.50 10.58
C TYR A 62 -4.01 33.65 9.10
N SER A 63 -3.41 32.63 8.50
CA SER A 63 -2.94 32.67 7.12
C SER A 63 -4.03 32.29 6.13
N THR A 64 -3.95 32.82 4.91
CA THR A 64 -4.88 32.44 3.84
C THR A 64 -4.51 31.07 3.26
N PHE A 65 -5.48 30.16 3.26
CA PHE A 65 -5.35 28.83 2.68
C PHE A 65 -5.81 28.82 1.23
N ARG A 66 -4.97 28.37 0.30
CA ARG A 66 -5.41 27.95 -1.04
C ARG A 66 -5.76 26.47 -0.99
N THR A 67 -7.01 26.14 -1.24
CA THR A 67 -7.50 24.76 -1.16
C THR A 67 -7.75 24.18 -2.54
N TYR A 68 -7.21 22.99 -2.80
CA TYR A 68 -7.40 22.22 -4.02
C TYR A 68 -8.12 20.91 -3.70
N VAL A 69 -9.11 20.57 -4.51
CA VAL A 69 -9.94 19.38 -4.35
C VAL A 69 -9.99 18.63 -5.66
N PHE A 70 -9.61 17.35 -5.62
CA PHE A 70 -9.58 16.46 -6.77
C PHE A 70 -10.73 15.45 -6.61
N LYS A 71 -11.80 15.60 -7.40
CA LYS A 71 -13.03 14.78 -7.24
C LYS A 71 -12.77 13.29 -7.47
N GLU A 72 -11.81 12.96 -8.32
CA GLU A 72 -11.35 11.60 -8.60
C GLU A 72 -10.69 10.91 -7.38
N THR A 73 -10.36 11.67 -6.34
CA THR A 73 -9.75 11.15 -5.11
C THR A 73 -10.76 10.87 -3.99
N GLU A 74 -12.08 11.01 -4.25
CA GLU A 74 -13.09 10.55 -3.29
C GLU A 74 -12.94 9.04 -3.03
N PHE A 75 -13.11 8.64 -1.76
CA PHE A 75 -13.06 7.23 -1.38
C PHE A 75 -13.98 6.94 -0.19
N ILE A 76 -14.26 5.66 0.05
CA ILE A 76 -14.95 5.19 1.26
C ILE A 76 -13.91 4.51 2.16
N ALA A 77 -13.82 4.94 3.41
CA ALA A 77 -12.93 4.29 4.37
C ALA A 77 -13.49 2.91 4.75
N VAL A 78 -12.66 1.88 4.77
CA VAL A 78 -13.06 0.51 5.11
C VAL A 78 -11.99 -0.18 5.94
N THR A 79 -12.39 -1.13 6.80
CA THR A 79 -11.46 -1.99 7.55
C THR A 79 -11.02 -3.22 6.75
N ALA A 80 -11.81 -3.60 5.74
CA ALA A 80 -11.50 -4.65 4.77
C ALA A 80 -12.13 -4.30 3.41
N TYR A 81 -11.46 -4.66 2.31
CA TYR A 81 -12.01 -4.44 0.97
C TYR A 81 -13.30 -5.24 0.79
N GLN A 82 -14.35 -4.57 0.32
CA GLN A 82 -15.64 -5.18 0.00
C GLN A 82 -15.77 -5.54 -1.49
N ASN A 83 -15.11 -4.78 -2.36
CA ASN A 83 -15.19 -4.97 -3.80
C ASN A 83 -13.91 -5.65 -4.33
N GLU A 84 -14.06 -6.88 -4.83
CA GLU A 84 -12.94 -7.67 -5.36
C GLU A 84 -12.20 -6.99 -6.51
N LYS A 85 -12.88 -6.17 -7.33
CA LYS A 85 -12.22 -5.41 -8.41
C LYS A 85 -11.24 -4.38 -7.84
N ILE A 86 -11.57 -3.77 -6.70
CA ILE A 86 -10.66 -2.86 -6.00
C ILE A 86 -9.50 -3.62 -5.38
N THR A 87 -9.77 -4.79 -4.77
CA THR A 87 -8.72 -5.67 -4.24
C THR A 87 -7.71 -6.03 -5.32
N GLN A 88 -8.16 -6.48 -6.49
CA GLN A 88 -7.28 -6.83 -7.60
C GLN A 88 -6.53 -5.62 -8.14
N LEU A 89 -7.21 -4.48 -8.33
CA LEU A 89 -6.55 -3.24 -8.72
C LEU A 89 -5.43 -2.85 -7.75
N LYS A 90 -5.64 -3.03 -6.44
CA LYS A 90 -4.63 -2.75 -5.41
C LYS A 90 -3.48 -3.76 -5.45
N ILE A 91 -3.75 -5.04 -5.67
CA ILE A 91 -2.72 -6.08 -5.84
C ILE A 91 -1.81 -5.76 -7.03
N ASP A 92 -2.40 -5.43 -8.18
CA ASP A 92 -1.69 -5.17 -9.43
C ASP A 92 -0.79 -3.92 -9.35
N ASN A 93 -1.26 -2.87 -8.67
CA ASN A 93 -0.62 -1.55 -8.71
C ASN A 93 0.22 -1.21 -7.47
N ASN A 94 -0.08 -1.77 -6.29
CA ASN A 94 0.70 -1.50 -5.09
C ASN A 94 1.97 -2.39 -5.03
N PRO A 95 3.20 -1.84 -5.01
CA PRO A 95 4.44 -2.62 -4.96
C PRO A 95 4.51 -3.55 -3.73
N PHE A 96 3.95 -3.14 -2.60
CA PHE A 96 3.95 -3.93 -1.36
C PHE A 96 2.99 -5.13 -1.39
N ALA A 97 2.11 -5.21 -2.39
CA ALA A 97 1.17 -6.32 -2.59
C ALA A 97 1.63 -7.30 -3.68
N LYS A 98 2.85 -7.17 -4.21
CA LYS A 98 3.34 -7.99 -5.34
C LYS A 98 3.23 -9.50 -5.10
N GLY A 99 3.42 -9.98 -3.87
CA GLY A 99 3.32 -11.41 -3.54
C GLY A 99 1.94 -12.04 -3.77
N PHE A 100 0.89 -11.24 -3.90
CA PHE A 100 -0.46 -11.70 -4.21
C PHE A 100 -0.76 -11.74 -5.71
N ARG A 101 0.14 -11.24 -6.58
CA ARG A 101 -0.06 -11.24 -8.04
C ARG A 101 0.08 -12.63 -8.66
N ASP A 102 1.04 -13.40 -8.15
CA ASP A 102 1.46 -14.69 -8.74
C ASP A 102 0.75 -15.90 -8.11
N THR A 103 -0.32 -15.68 -7.33
CA THR A 103 -1.11 -16.73 -6.65
C THR A 103 -2.56 -16.67 -7.17
N GLY A 104 -2.97 -17.29 -8.28
CA GLY A 104 -2.91 -18.71 -8.65
C GLY A 104 -1.87 -19.58 -7.95
N ALA A 105 -2.18 -20.03 -6.73
CA ALA A 105 -1.50 -21.08 -5.96
C ALA A 105 0.05 -21.02 -5.88
N GLY A 106 0.58 -20.95 -4.66
CA GLY A 106 2.00 -21.16 -4.38
C GLY A 106 2.52 -22.55 -4.80
N LYS A 107 2.74 -22.77 -6.10
CA LYS A 107 3.77 -23.68 -6.57
C LYS A 107 5.09 -23.03 -6.21
N ARG A 108 5.53 -23.27 -4.96
CA ARG A 108 6.95 -23.54 -4.74
C ARG A 108 7.30 -24.64 -5.71
N GLU A 109 7.92 -24.30 -6.84
CA GLU A 109 8.61 -25.29 -7.63
C GLU A 109 9.67 -25.91 -6.70
N LYS A 110 9.36 -27.11 -6.20
CA LYS A 110 10.36 -27.98 -5.60
C LYS A 110 11.33 -28.28 -6.73
N ASN A 111 12.41 -27.51 -6.80
CA ASN A 111 13.53 -27.83 -7.69
C ASN A 111 13.96 -29.26 -7.39
N GLY A 112 13.70 -30.14 -8.35
CA GLY A 112 14.16 -31.50 -8.33
C GLY A 112 15.68 -31.50 -8.38
N ASN A 113 16.31 -31.87 -7.27
CA ASN A 113 17.60 -32.54 -7.32
C ASN A 113 17.35 -33.99 -6.91
N SER A 114 17.39 -34.84 -7.94
CA SER A 114 17.58 -36.27 -7.84
C SER A 114 18.85 -36.62 -7.03
N SER A 115 18.84 -37.83 -6.47
CA SER A 115 19.94 -38.59 -5.87
C SER A 115 20.01 -38.64 -4.33
N LYS A 116 19.37 -39.67 -3.74
CA LYS A 116 20.05 -40.89 -3.29
C LYS A 116 19.03 -41.85 -2.66
N LEU A 117 18.82 -42.97 -3.33
CA LEU A 117 18.15 -44.17 -2.84
C LEU A 117 19.03 -44.81 -1.76
N TYR A 118 18.45 -45.15 -0.60
CA TYR A 118 18.94 -46.22 0.25
C TYR A 118 17.78 -47.19 0.51
N PRO A 119 17.93 -48.50 0.29
CA PRO A 119 16.92 -49.48 0.68
C PRO A 119 17.16 -49.88 2.14
N ALA A 120 16.10 -50.01 2.94
CA ALA A 120 16.14 -50.72 4.20
C ALA A 120 15.31 -52.00 4.06
N GLU A 121 15.93 -53.11 4.42
CA GLU A 121 15.51 -54.49 4.23
C GLU A 121 14.09 -54.81 4.73
N THR A 122 13.41 -55.67 3.97
CA THR A 122 12.24 -56.41 4.44
C THR A 122 12.75 -57.72 5.04
N THR A 123 12.70 -57.87 6.37
CA THR A 123 12.79 -59.20 7.00
C THR A 123 11.43 -59.88 6.87
N PRO A 124 11.33 -61.08 6.27
CA PRO A 124 10.06 -61.79 6.18
C PRO A 124 9.68 -62.42 7.53
N ALA A 125 8.39 -62.39 7.81
CA ALA A 125 7.78 -63.18 8.87
C ALA A 125 7.99 -64.68 8.62
N THR A 126 8.45 -65.41 9.63
CA THR A 126 8.37 -66.88 9.68
C THR A 126 7.49 -67.27 10.86
N ASN A 127 6.30 -67.79 10.53
CA ASN A 127 5.45 -68.57 11.42
C ASN A 127 5.92 -70.05 11.43
N ASP A 128 5.48 -70.76 12.48
CA ASP A 128 5.49 -72.21 12.76
C ASP A 128 6.74 -72.78 13.49
N VAL A 129 6.70 -73.11 14.80
CA VAL A 129 6.07 -74.25 15.54
C VAL A 129 6.91 -75.55 15.39
N PRO A 130 7.28 -76.29 16.46
CA PRO A 130 6.44 -76.84 17.55
C PRO A 130 6.49 -76.11 18.90
#